data_AF-A0A2M6T176-F1
#
_entry.id   AF-A0A2M6T176-F1
#
_cell.length_a   1.000
_cell.length_b   1.000
_cell.length_c   1.000
_cell.angle_alpha   90.00
_cell.angle_beta   90.00
_cell.angle_gamma   90.00
#
_symmetry.space_group_name_H-M   'P 1'
#
loop_
_entity.id
_entity.type
_entity.pdbx_description
1 polymer ?
#
loop_
_entity_poly.entity_id
_entity_poly.type
_entity_poly.pdbx_seq_one_letter_code
_entity_poly.pdbx_strand_id
1 'polypeptide(L)'
;MKLHAALHLLAGVFDSKFKERAVAGVVKPKNAYLVFKHEISDEIIKQAIDQANEDIKSGVEIKTYEDEKRRGFRWCTVKDYPPIPCGGLHVKNAKEITEIVLINKEAEKITIAIK
;
A
#
# COMPACT_ATOMS: atom_id res chain seq x y z
N MET A 1 -6.42 -0.20 -10.49
CA MET A 1 -6.38 -1.52 -9.83
C MET A 1 -4.98 -1.84 -9.30
N LYS A 2 -3.96 -2.02 -10.16
CA LYS A 2 -2.58 -2.33 -9.71
C LYS A 2 -1.97 -1.28 -8.78
N LEU A 3 -1.97 0.00 -9.18
CA LEU A 3 -1.48 1.11 -8.34
C LEU A 3 -2.21 1.22 -7.00
N HIS A 4 -3.51 0.90 -6.98
CA HIS A 4 -4.28 0.92 -5.75
C HIS A 4 -3.81 -0.21 -4.81
N ALA A 5 -3.71 -1.44 -5.32
CA ALA A 5 -3.18 -2.57 -4.56
C ALA A 5 -1.74 -2.34 -4.08
N ALA A 6 -0.87 -1.78 -4.92
CA ALA A 6 0.49 -1.38 -4.54
C ALA A 6 0.50 -0.41 -3.36
N LEU A 7 -0.42 0.56 -3.37
CA LEU A 7 -0.54 1.53 -2.31
C LEU A 7 -0.99 0.87 -0.98
N HIS A 8 -1.92 -0.08 -1.02
CA HIS A 8 -2.35 -0.84 0.17
C HIS A 8 -1.22 -1.73 0.70
N LEU A 9 -0.50 -2.42 -0.18
CA LEU A 9 0.65 -3.24 0.19
C LEU A 9 1.70 -2.38 0.91
N LEU A 10 2.09 -1.26 0.29
CA LEU A 10 3.10 -0.37 0.85
C LEU A 10 2.64 0.24 2.18
N ALA A 11 1.38 0.68 2.28
CA ALA A 11 0.81 1.18 3.54
C ALA A 11 0.85 0.11 4.65
N GLY A 12 0.55 -1.15 4.32
CA GLY A 12 0.64 -2.27 5.24
C GLY A 12 2.06 -2.49 5.77
N VAL A 13 3.07 -2.39 4.91
CA VAL A 13 4.49 -2.47 5.31
C VAL A 13 4.86 -1.35 6.29
N PHE A 14 4.49 -0.10 5.97
CA PHE A 14 4.75 1.05 6.84
C PHE A 14 4.13 0.88 8.23
N ASP A 15 2.85 0.49 8.30
CA ASP A 15 2.15 0.31 9.57
C ASP A 15 2.73 -0.89 10.36
N SER A 16 2.86 -2.04 9.73
CA SER A 16 3.29 -3.27 10.42
C SER A 16 4.72 -3.20 10.93
N LYS A 17 5.68 -2.82 10.07
CA LYS A 17 7.11 -2.88 10.39
C LYS A 17 7.62 -1.64 11.10
N PHE A 18 7.14 -0.47 10.70
CA PHE A 18 7.70 0.81 11.15
C PHE A 18 6.77 1.57 12.09
N LYS A 19 5.54 1.07 12.31
CA LYS A 19 4.50 1.77 13.09
C LYS A 19 4.16 3.14 12.51
N GLU A 20 4.40 3.30 11.21
CA GLU A 20 4.14 4.51 10.46
C GLU A 20 2.82 4.39 9.72
N ARG A 21 1.77 4.97 10.30
CA ARG A 21 0.43 4.85 9.73
C ARG A 21 0.16 6.02 8.78
N ALA A 22 -0.04 5.69 7.51
CA ALA A 22 -0.53 6.67 6.53
C ALA A 22 -1.92 7.19 6.92
N VAL A 23 -2.11 8.51 6.83
CA VAL A 23 -3.38 9.18 7.08
C VAL A 23 -4.25 9.26 5.83
N ALA A 24 -3.63 9.23 4.65
CA ALA A 24 -4.33 9.23 3.38
C ALA A 24 -3.54 8.48 2.31
N GLY A 25 -4.28 8.01 1.31
CA GLY A 25 -3.77 7.31 0.15
C GLY A 25 -4.51 7.74 -1.09
N VAL A 26 -3.80 8.19 -2.12
CA VAL A 26 -4.42 8.71 -3.34
C VAL A 26 -3.80 8.07 -4.56
N VAL A 27 -4.66 7.58 -5.46
CA VAL A 27 -4.26 6.98 -6.73
C VAL A 27 -4.57 7.94 -7.86
N LYS A 28 -3.58 8.22 -8.71
CA LYS A 28 -3.67 8.98 -9.95
C LYS A 28 -3.45 8.05 -11.15
N PRO A 29 -3.69 8.49 -12.40
CA PRO A 29 -3.53 7.64 -13.58
C PRO A 29 -2.13 7.03 -13.75
N LYS A 30 -1.07 7.73 -13.36
CA LYS A 30 0.32 7.32 -13.58
C LYS A 30 1.12 7.02 -12.30
N ASN A 31 0.62 7.43 -11.15
CA ASN A 31 1.32 7.30 -9.87
C ASN A 31 0.30 7.24 -8.73
N ALA A 32 0.78 6.95 -7.54
CA ALA A 32 0.00 6.99 -6.31
C ALA A 32 0.85 7.55 -5.19
N TYR A 33 0.24 8.10 -4.14
CA TYR A 33 1.00 8.60 -3.00
C TYR A 33 0.32 8.33 -1.67
N LEU A 34 1.16 8.12 -0.66
CA LEU A 34 0.79 8.03 0.75
C LEU A 34 1.10 9.36 1.43
N VAL A 35 0.25 9.76 2.37
CA VAL A 35 0.43 10.93 3.23
C VAL A 35 0.56 10.43 4.67
N PHE A 36 1.53 10.97 5.40
CA PHE A 36 1.83 10.66 6.81
C PHE A 36 1.60 11.89 7.69
N LYS A 37 1.67 11.73 9.01
CA LYS A 37 1.52 12.85 9.96
C LYS A 37 2.80 13.67 10.15
N HIS A 38 3.92 13.13 9.71
CA HIS A 38 5.25 13.67 9.85
C HIS A 38 6.12 13.13 8.73
N GLU A 39 7.33 13.68 8.63
CA GLU A 39 8.30 13.22 7.64
C GLU A 39 8.88 11.85 7.99
N ILE A 40 8.89 10.97 6.99
CA ILE A 40 9.49 9.63 7.10
C ILE A 40 10.93 9.67 6.62
N SER A 41 11.85 9.05 7.37
CA SER A 41 13.26 9.00 6.98
C SER A 41 13.49 8.20 5.70
N ASP A 42 14.47 8.59 4.89
CA ASP A 42 14.77 7.94 3.61
C ASP A 42 15.11 6.45 3.79
N GLU A 43 15.71 6.10 4.93
CA GLU A 43 16.04 4.72 5.31
C GLU A 43 14.77 3.88 5.48
N ILE A 44 13.76 4.38 6.21
CA ILE A 44 12.48 3.70 6.39
C ILE A 44 11.75 3.57 5.05
N ILE A 45 11.76 4.63 4.23
CA ILE A 45 11.13 4.61 2.91
C ILE A 45 11.76 3.53 2.03
N LYS A 46 13.09 3.48 1.99
CA LYS A 46 13.83 2.48 1.20
C LYS A 46 13.49 1.07 1.70
N GLN A 47 13.57 0.81 2.99
CA GLN A 47 13.27 -0.52 3.55
C GLN A 47 11.81 -0.94 3.32
N ALA A 48 10.87 0.01 3.37
CA ALA A 48 9.46 -0.27 3.11
C ALA A 48 9.23 -0.66 1.64
N ILE A 49 9.87 0.04 0.69
CA ILE A 49 9.79 -0.27 -0.73
C ILE A 49 10.47 -1.61 -1.05
N ASP A 50 11.66 -1.85 -0.49
CA ASP A 50 12.38 -3.11 -0.65
C ASP A 50 11.50 -4.28 -0.18
N GLN A 51 10.90 -4.17 1.00
CA GLN A 51 9.99 -5.19 1.54
C GLN A 51 8.74 -5.37 0.69
N ALA A 52 8.09 -4.29 0.26
CA ALA A 52 6.90 -4.39 -0.59
C ALA A 52 7.22 -5.11 -1.91
N ASN A 53 8.39 -4.85 -2.50
CA ASN A 53 8.85 -5.54 -3.70
C ASN A 53 9.19 -7.01 -3.45
N GLU A 54 9.70 -7.37 -2.27
CA GLU A 54 9.84 -8.78 -1.86
C GLU A 54 8.48 -9.48 -1.78
N ASP A 55 7.48 -8.86 -1.15
CA ASP A 55 6.13 -9.44 -1.05
C ASP A 55 5.47 -9.59 -2.44
N ILE A 56 5.74 -8.66 -3.36
CA ILE A 56 5.35 -8.79 -4.77
C ILE A 56 5.99 -10.00 -5.43
N LYS A 57 7.31 -10.19 -5.26
CA LYS A 57 8.04 -11.35 -5.81
C LYS A 57 7.53 -12.67 -5.23
N SER A 58 7.24 -12.71 -3.93
CA SER A 58 6.63 -13.85 -3.26
C SER A 58 5.18 -14.09 -3.70
N GLY A 59 4.51 -13.09 -4.28
CA GLY A 59 3.15 -13.20 -4.78
C GLY A 59 2.12 -13.34 -3.67
N VAL A 60 2.27 -12.53 -2.62
CA VAL A 60 1.33 -12.51 -1.51
C VAL A 60 -0.11 -12.25 -1.99
N GLU A 61 -1.05 -12.87 -1.31
CA GLU A 61 -2.46 -12.76 -1.62
C GLU A 61 -3.04 -11.44 -1.11
N ILE A 62 -3.93 -10.85 -1.92
CA ILE A 62 -4.70 -9.65 -1.57
C ILE A 62 -6.17 -10.03 -1.55
N LYS A 63 -6.78 -9.89 -0.37
CA LYS A 63 -8.19 -10.26 -0.13
C LYS A 63 -9.03 -9.04 0.13
N THR A 64 -10.23 -9.04 -0.43
CA THR A 64 -11.27 -8.06 -0.07
C THR A 64 -12.50 -8.78 0.44
N TYR A 65 -13.06 -8.33 1.55
CA TYR A 65 -14.24 -8.92 2.17
C TYR A 65 -15.16 -7.85 2.75
N GLU A 66 -16.44 -8.18 2.90
CA GLU A 66 -17.42 -7.28 3.52
C GLU A 66 -17.28 -7.29 5.05
N ASP A 67 -17.56 -6.15 5.68
CA ASP A 67 -17.61 -6.02 7.13
C ASP A 67 -18.87 -6.71 7.67
N GLU A 68 -18.72 -7.54 8.69
CA GLU A 68 -19.82 -8.32 9.28
C GLU A 68 -20.91 -7.45 9.92
N LYS A 69 -20.56 -6.24 10.39
CA LYS A 69 -21.46 -5.35 11.13
C LYS A 69 -21.99 -4.22 10.26
N ARG A 70 -21.21 -3.77 9.28
CA ARG A 70 -21.52 -2.61 8.44
C ARG A 70 -21.75 -3.04 7.00
N ARG A 71 -23.02 -3.25 6.65
CA ARG A 71 -23.44 -3.61 5.31
C ARG A 71 -22.93 -2.60 4.27
N GLY A 72 -22.28 -3.09 3.21
CA GLY A 72 -21.69 -2.27 2.15
C GLY A 72 -20.30 -1.71 2.47
N PHE A 73 -19.78 -1.92 3.69
CA PHE A 73 -18.40 -1.59 4.04
C PHE A 73 -17.49 -2.77 3.68
N ARG A 74 -16.32 -2.48 3.12
CA ARG A 74 -15.35 -3.50 2.69
C ARG A 74 -13.98 -3.27 3.28
N TRP A 75 -13.30 -4.35 3.59
CA TRP A 75 -11.93 -4.39 4.04
C TRP A 75 -11.04 -4.96 2.94
N CYS A 76 -9.81 -4.46 2.87
CA CYS A 76 -8.74 -5.01 2.05
C CYS A 76 -7.60 -5.45 2.97
N THR A 77 -7.17 -6.70 2.84
CA THR A 77 -6.03 -7.25 3.56
C THR A 77 -4.99 -7.70 2.56
N VAL A 78 -3.74 -7.33 2.83
CA VAL A 78 -2.57 -7.78 2.06
C VAL A 78 -1.69 -8.59 3.00
N LYS A 79 -1.50 -9.88 2.70
CA LYS A 79 -0.74 -10.79 3.60
C LYS A 79 -1.32 -10.76 5.03
N ASP A 80 -0.47 -10.51 6.02
CA ASP A 80 -0.79 -10.42 7.46
C ASP A 80 -0.76 -8.96 7.95
N TYR A 81 -0.81 -8.00 7.03
CA TYR A 81 -0.83 -6.58 7.38
C TYR A 81 -2.20 -6.12 7.88
N PRO A 82 -2.25 -5.05 8.70
CA PRO A 82 -3.50 -4.47 9.17
C PRO A 82 -4.49 -4.26 8.02
N PRO A 83 -5.75 -4.71 8.17
CA PRO A 83 -6.77 -4.51 7.15
C PRO A 83 -7.07 -3.02 6.99
N ILE A 84 -7.13 -2.57 5.74
CA ILE A 84 -7.41 -1.18 5.40
C ILE A 84 -8.84 -1.11 4.87
N PRO A 85 -9.69 -0.20 5.38
CA PRO A 85 -11.05 -0.05 4.90
C PRO A 85 -11.01 0.48 3.46
N CYS A 86 -11.54 -0.29 2.51
CA CYS A 86 -11.47 0.06 1.11
C CYS A 86 -12.57 -0.58 0.27
N GLY A 87 -13.37 0.27 -0.38
CA GLY A 87 -14.36 -0.12 -1.39
C GLY A 87 -13.80 -0.09 -2.82
N GLY A 88 -12.49 -0.13 -3.01
CA GLY A 88 -11.87 -0.15 -4.33
C GLY A 88 -11.83 -1.54 -4.98
N LEU A 89 -11.33 -1.59 -6.20
CA LEU A 89 -10.92 -2.82 -6.87
C LEU A 89 -9.40 -3.00 -6.76
N HIS A 90 -8.99 -4.24 -6.46
CA HIS A 90 -7.62 -4.65 -6.27
C HIS A 90 -7.32 -5.87 -7.12
N VAL A 91 -6.04 -6.05 -7.46
CA VAL A 91 -5.55 -7.34 -7.97
C VAL A 91 -5.59 -8.36 -6.83
N LYS A 92 -5.74 -9.65 -7.16
CA LYS A 92 -5.82 -10.71 -6.14
C LYS A 92 -4.43 -11.22 -5.73
N ASN A 93 -3.45 -11.08 -6.63
CA ASN A 93 -2.08 -11.49 -6.35
C ASN A 93 -1.11 -10.32 -6.53
N ALA A 94 -0.20 -10.15 -5.58
CA ALA A 94 0.77 -9.07 -5.62
C ALA A 94 1.72 -9.14 -6.84
N LYS A 95 1.96 -10.32 -7.45
CA LYS A 95 2.77 -10.44 -8.68
C LYS A 95 2.23 -9.61 -9.84
N GLU A 96 0.92 -9.35 -9.86
CA GLU A 96 0.31 -8.52 -10.90
C GLU A 96 0.75 -7.04 -10.82
N ILE A 97 1.28 -6.60 -9.66
CA ILE A 97 1.79 -5.25 -9.40
C ILE A 97 3.15 -5.01 -10.07
N THR A 98 3.88 -6.06 -10.46
CA THR A 98 5.22 -6.02 -11.08
C THR A 98 6.33 -5.45 -10.18
N GLU A 99 6.50 -4.14 -10.09
CA GLU A 99 7.52 -3.50 -9.25
C GLU A 99 7.06 -2.11 -8.78
N ILE A 100 7.23 -1.81 -7.50
CA ILE A 100 6.99 -0.49 -6.92
C ILE A 100 8.28 0.31 -6.92
N VAL A 101 8.22 1.54 -7.44
CA VAL A 101 9.34 2.48 -7.45
C VAL A 101 8.97 3.80 -6.80
N LEU A 102 9.92 4.38 -6.04
CA LEU A 102 9.80 5.75 -5.54
C LEU A 102 9.99 6.74 -6.68
N ILE A 103 9.07 7.70 -6.81
CA ILE A 103 9.14 8.77 -7.81
C ILE A 103 9.46 10.10 -7.17
N ASN A 104 8.87 10.39 -6.01
CA ASN A 104 9.11 11.64 -5.30
C ASN A 104 8.87 11.47 -3.80
N LYS A 105 9.63 12.23 -3.00
CA LYS A 105 9.40 12.43 -1.58
C LYS A 105 9.23 13.93 -1.32
N GLU A 106 8.12 14.30 -0.72
CA GLU A 106 7.88 15.60 -0.11
C GLU A 106 7.71 15.36 1.40
N ALA A 107 7.85 16.39 2.24
CA ALA A 107 7.89 16.28 3.71
C ALA A 107 7.05 15.12 4.27
N GLU A 108 5.72 15.16 4.13
CA GLU A 108 4.81 14.13 4.66
C GLU A 108 4.29 13.17 3.59
N LYS A 109 4.80 13.25 2.35
CA LYS A 109 4.19 12.60 1.20
C LYS A 109 5.20 11.78 0.39
N ILE A 110 4.87 10.51 0.22
CA ILE A 110 5.67 9.55 -0.53
C ILE A 110 4.92 9.17 -1.79
N THR A 111 5.49 9.48 -2.96
CA THR A 111 4.88 9.21 -4.27
C THR A 111 5.58 8.04 -4.95
N ILE A 112 4.80 7.05 -5.35
CA ILE A 112 5.26 5.83 -6.04
C ILE A 112 4.64 5.69 -7.42
N ALA A 113 5.28 4.89 -8.26
CA ALA A 113 4.71 4.36 -9.49
C ALA A 113 4.97 2.85 -9.58
N ILE A 114 4.37 2.23 -10.60
CA ILE A 114 4.62 0.85 -10.97
C ILE A 114 5.42 0.82 -12.27
N LYS A 115 6.42 -0.06 -12.37
CA LYS A 115 7.15 -0.35 -13.61
C LYS A 115 6.68 -1.63 -14.27
#